data_AF-A0A4S0N308-F1
#
_entry.id   AF-A0A4S0N308-F1
#
_cell.length_a   1.000
_cell.length_b   1.000
_cell.length_c   1.000
_cell.angle_alpha   90.00
_cell.angle_beta   90.00
_cell.angle_gamma   90.00
#
_symmetry.space_group_name_H-M   'P 1'
#
loop_
_entity.id
_entity.type
_entity.pdbx_description
1 polymer ?
#
loop_
_entity_poly.entity_id
_entity_poly.type
_entity_poly.pdbx_seq_one_letter_code
_entity_poly.pdbx_strand_id
1 'polypeptide(L)'
;ERRAPSLGWRRIRGESRIPLPALARLKGLVRDFRPDTIVVEGIALFKLLAPLRPAVRQLILDMHNVESDLADQLPRKKFWPLFSSGVRPLERRAAAIVDRIWVCSQLDRERLETFVQPAIPIDIVPNGIPRAD
;
A
#
# COMPACT_ATOMS: atom_id res chain seq x y z
N GLU A 1 25.19 -1.75 -15.92
CA GLU A 1 24.52 -2.92 -15.34
C GLU A 1 23.25 -3.28 -16.12
N ARG A 2 23.06 -4.55 -16.47
CA ARG A 2 21.84 -5.05 -17.14
C ARG A 2 20.67 -4.98 -16.16
N ARG A 3 19.63 -4.20 -16.51
CA ARG A 3 18.44 -3.97 -15.66
C ARG A 3 17.72 -5.28 -15.37
N ALA A 4 17.56 -5.62 -14.08
CA ALA A 4 16.79 -6.78 -13.65
C ALA A 4 15.29 -6.61 -13.98
N PRO A 5 14.59 -7.70 -14.33
CA PRO A 5 13.14 -7.67 -14.51
C PRO A 5 12.42 -7.25 -13.22
N SER A 6 11.32 -6.51 -13.36
CA SER A 6 10.54 -5.95 -12.23
C SER A 6 9.04 -6.23 -12.40
N LEU A 7 8.32 -6.29 -11.28
CA LEU A 7 6.86 -6.44 -11.26
C LEU A 7 6.16 -5.26 -11.96
N GLY A 8 5.26 -5.57 -12.91
CA GLY A 8 4.43 -4.62 -13.64
C GLY A 8 5.17 -3.86 -14.74
N TRP A 9 4.73 -4.04 -16.00
CA TRP A 9 5.31 -3.39 -17.18
C TRP A 9 4.85 -1.93 -17.37
N ARG A 10 3.73 -1.53 -16.75
CA ARG A 10 3.19 -0.16 -16.82
C ARG A 10 3.52 0.63 -15.55
N ARG A 11 3.96 1.88 -15.72
CA ARG A 11 4.10 2.86 -14.65
C ARG A 11 2.70 3.33 -14.24
N ILE A 12 2.27 3.08 -13.00
CA ILE A 12 1.30 3.97 -12.38
C ILE A 12 2.12 4.91 -11.49
N ARG A 13 1.89 6.22 -11.63
CA ARG A 13 2.54 7.25 -10.80
C ARG A 13 2.20 6.97 -9.33
N GLY A 14 3.21 6.79 -8.47
CA GLY A 14 3.04 6.40 -7.06
C GLY A 14 3.65 5.05 -6.66
N GLU A 15 4.07 4.20 -7.63
CA GLU A 15 4.52 2.84 -7.35
C GLU A 15 6.05 2.67 -7.28
N SER A 16 6.53 1.83 -6.35
CA SER A 16 7.91 1.37 -6.34
C SER A 16 8.17 0.29 -7.39
N ARG A 17 9.35 0.30 -8.02
CA ARG A 17 9.83 -0.84 -8.80
C ARG A 17 10.30 -1.92 -7.84
N ILE A 18 9.71 -3.11 -7.96
CA ILE A 18 10.10 -4.26 -7.15
C ILE A 18 10.88 -5.22 -8.04
N PRO A 19 12.21 -5.37 -7.82
CA PRO A 19 13.01 -6.34 -8.55
C PRO A 19 12.49 -7.76 -8.32
N LEU A 20 12.42 -8.58 -9.37
CA LEU A 20 12.01 -9.99 -9.22
C LEU A 20 12.87 -10.79 -8.22
N PRO A 21 14.21 -10.59 -8.14
CA PRO A 21 15.02 -11.26 -7.12
C PRO A 21 14.61 -10.88 -5.69
N ALA A 22 14.23 -9.61 -5.46
CA ALA A 22 13.77 -9.15 -4.15
C ALA A 22 12.42 -9.79 -3.78
N LEU A 23 11.49 -9.88 -4.75
CA LEU A 23 10.23 -10.60 -4.56
C LEU A 23 10.45 -12.08 -4.25
N ALA A 24 11.36 -12.75 -4.97
CA ALA A 24 11.66 -14.16 -4.75
C ALA A 24 12.23 -14.38 -3.34
N ARG A 25 13.14 -13.51 -2.90
CA ARG A 25 13.68 -13.54 -1.53
C ARG A 25 12.59 -13.34 -0.48
N LEU A 26 11.71 -12.36 -0.68
CA LEU A 26 10.57 -12.12 0.22
C LEU A 26 9.65 -13.35 0.32
N LYS A 27 9.31 -13.98 -0.82
CA LYS A 27 8.51 -15.21 -0.82
C LYS A 27 9.21 -16.36 -0.09
N GLY A 28 10.54 -16.46 -0.20
CA GLY A 28 11.34 -17.39 0.59
C GLY A 28 11.16 -17.15 2.08
N LEU A 29 11.36 -15.92 2.53
CA LEU A 29 11.19 -15.52 3.94
C LEU A 29 9.77 -15.83 4.46
N VAL A 30 8.73 -15.51 3.68
CA VAL A 30 7.34 -15.80 4.06
C VAL A 30 7.10 -17.31 4.22
N ARG A 31 7.63 -18.14 3.31
CA ARG A 31 7.49 -19.60 3.41
C ARG A 31 8.23 -20.18 4.61
N ASP A 32 9.40 -19.63 4.92
CA ASP A 32 10.27 -20.15 5.99
C ASP A 32 9.77 -19.68 7.37
N PHE A 33 9.37 -18.42 7.50
CA PHE A 33 8.82 -17.84 8.73
C PHE A 33 7.38 -18.28 9.02
N ARG A 34 6.58 -18.53 7.96
CA ARG A 34 5.15 -18.90 8.04
C ARG A 34 4.31 -17.92 8.87
N PRO A 35 4.27 -16.63 8.49
CA PRO A 35 3.42 -15.67 9.17
C PRO A 35 1.95 -16.04 8.99
N ASP A 36 1.16 -15.89 10.06
CA ASP A 36 -0.30 -15.86 9.98
C ASP A 36 -0.80 -14.54 9.38
N THR A 37 -0.03 -13.46 9.57
CA THR A 37 -0.38 -12.09 9.18
C THR A 37 0.80 -11.37 8.52
N ILE A 38 0.55 -10.66 7.42
CA ILE A 38 1.51 -9.75 6.78
C ILE A 38 0.90 -8.35 6.72
N VAL A 39 1.64 -7.37 7.21
CA VAL A 39 1.33 -5.95 7.06
C VAL A 39 2.24 -5.38 5.97
N VAL A 40 1.64 -4.74 4.97
CA VAL A 40 2.35 -4.01 3.92
C VAL A 40 2.18 -2.53 4.18
N GLU A 41 3.29 -1.85 4.44
CA GLU A 41 3.33 -0.44 4.80
C GLU A 41 3.40 0.45 3.54
N GLY A 42 2.36 1.27 3.33
CA GLY A 42 2.27 2.26 2.27
C GLY A 42 1.83 1.73 0.89
N ILE A 43 1.03 2.52 0.17
CA ILE A 43 0.51 2.17 -1.16
C ILE A 43 1.62 2.04 -2.22
N ALA A 44 2.81 2.61 -1.98
CA ALA A 44 3.97 2.47 -2.86
C ALA A 44 4.40 1.00 -3.05
N LEU A 45 4.08 0.13 -2.09
CA LEU A 45 4.33 -1.32 -2.12
C LEU A 45 3.16 -2.15 -2.68
N PHE A 46 2.14 -1.51 -3.24
CA PHE A 46 0.94 -2.14 -3.80
C PHE A 46 1.21 -3.42 -4.64
N LYS A 47 2.28 -3.43 -5.42
CA LYS A 47 2.65 -4.58 -6.28
C LYS A 47 3.01 -5.85 -5.51
N LEU A 48 3.26 -5.77 -4.20
CA LEU A 48 3.46 -6.94 -3.34
C LEU A 48 2.14 -7.58 -2.91
N LEU A 49 1.03 -6.84 -2.90
CA LEU A 49 -0.24 -7.33 -2.35
C LEU A 49 -0.69 -8.60 -3.08
N ALA A 50 -0.79 -8.57 -4.42
CA ALA A 50 -1.24 -9.74 -5.19
C ALA A 50 -0.29 -10.96 -5.06
N PRO A 51 1.05 -10.81 -5.16
CA PRO A 51 1.98 -11.91 -4.91
C PRO A 51 1.96 -12.49 -3.49
N LEU A 52 1.62 -11.68 -2.48
CA LEU A 52 1.58 -12.10 -1.07
C LEU A 52 0.23 -12.66 -0.65
N ARG A 53 -0.86 -12.23 -1.30
CA ARG A 53 -2.23 -12.64 -0.97
C ARG A 53 -2.44 -14.14 -0.80
N PRO A 54 -1.97 -15.03 -1.70
CA PRO A 54 -2.17 -16.46 -1.52
C PRO A 54 -1.23 -17.10 -0.49
N ALA A 55 -0.26 -16.36 0.05
CA ALA A 55 0.79 -16.88 0.92
C ALA A 55 0.51 -16.68 2.42
N VAL A 56 -0.57 -15.97 2.78
CA VAL A 56 -0.87 -15.59 4.15
C VAL A 56 -2.37 -15.65 4.43
N ARG A 57 -2.73 -15.95 5.68
CA ARG A 57 -4.14 -15.95 6.12
C ARG A 57 -4.70 -14.54 6.18
N GLN A 58 -3.93 -13.59 6.71
CA GLN A 58 -4.32 -12.18 6.82
C GLN A 58 -3.31 -11.26 6.14
N LEU A 59 -3.79 -10.47 5.20
CA LEU A 59 -3.02 -9.42 4.53
C LEU A 59 -3.62 -8.06 4.86
N ILE A 60 -2.82 -7.19 5.45
CA ILE A 60 -3.20 -5.82 5.85
C ILE A 60 -2.40 -4.82 5.03
N LEU A 61 -3.06 -3.79 4.51
CA LEU A 61 -2.39 -2.61 3.99
C LEU A 61 -2.46 -1.50 5.05
N ASP A 62 -1.30 -1.05 5.51
CA ASP A 62 -1.18 0.12 6.36
C ASP A 62 -0.97 1.37 5.50
N MET A 63 -1.85 2.36 5.63
CA MET A 63 -1.83 3.60 4.87
C MET A 63 -1.54 4.78 5.80
N HIS A 64 -0.36 5.39 5.64
CA HIS A 64 0.02 6.59 6.40
C HIS A 64 -0.77 7.83 6.01
N ASN A 65 -1.21 7.91 4.75
CA ASN A 65 -2.10 8.95 4.22
C ASN A 65 -3.13 8.29 3.29
N VAL A 66 -4.29 8.93 3.14
CA VAL A 66 -5.06 8.79 1.89
C VAL A 66 -4.31 9.59 0.84
N GLU A 67 -3.36 8.95 0.17
CA GLU A 67 -2.44 9.60 -0.79
C GLU A 67 -3.18 10.27 -1.95
N SER A 68 -4.40 9.81 -2.26
CA SER A 68 -5.29 10.47 -3.22
C SER A 68 -5.86 11.81 -2.73
N ASP A 69 -6.01 12.02 -1.42
CA ASP A 69 -6.45 13.29 -0.85
C ASP A 69 -5.28 14.26 -0.68
N LEU A 70 -4.10 13.77 -0.27
CA LEU A 70 -2.87 14.58 -0.23
C LEU A 70 -2.53 15.14 -1.64
N ALA A 71 -2.77 14.34 -2.68
CA ALA A 71 -2.69 14.74 -4.07
C ALA A 71 -3.58 15.93 -4.45
N ASP A 72 -4.79 15.98 -3.91
CA ASP A 72 -5.78 17.01 -4.23
C ASP A 72 -5.53 18.32 -3.44
N GLN A 73 -4.84 18.23 -2.29
CA GLN A 73 -4.48 19.40 -1.47
C GLN A 73 -3.19 20.11 -1.91
N LEU A 74 -2.30 19.43 -2.65
CA LEU A 74 -1.00 20.00 -3.04
C LEU A 74 -1.10 20.87 -4.32
N PRO A 75 -0.48 22.07 -4.34
CA PRO A 75 -0.44 22.88 -5.54
C PRO A 75 0.32 22.17 -6.66
N ARG A 76 -0.35 21.99 -7.81
CA ARG A 76 0.12 21.29 -9.04
C ARG A 76 1.55 21.60 -9.52
N LYS A 77 2.19 22.67 -9.02
CA LYS A 77 3.50 23.16 -9.46
C LYS A 77 4.71 22.73 -8.61
N LYS A 78 4.56 22.07 -7.46
CA LYS A 78 5.72 21.68 -6.63
C LYS A 78 5.84 20.17 -6.41
N PHE A 79 6.71 19.55 -7.21
CA PHE A 79 7.68 18.53 -6.82
C PHE A 79 7.25 17.18 -6.24
N TRP A 80 6.04 16.67 -6.48
CA TRP A 80 5.78 15.23 -6.26
C TRP A 80 5.02 14.58 -7.43
N PRO A 81 5.70 13.86 -8.33
CA PRO A 81 5.06 13.10 -9.41
C PRO A 81 4.25 11.88 -8.92
N LEU A 82 4.23 11.58 -7.61
CA LEU A 82 3.53 10.44 -7.01
C LEU A 82 2.03 10.69 -6.79
N PHE A 83 1.57 11.94 -6.80
CA PHE A 83 0.27 12.32 -6.22
C PHE A 83 -0.65 13.04 -7.22
N SER A 84 -1.01 12.39 -8.33
CA SER A 84 -2.02 12.95 -9.23
C SER A 84 -2.86 11.86 -9.88
N SER A 85 -4.19 11.91 -9.67
CA SER A 85 -5.31 11.20 -10.35
C SER A 85 -5.24 9.68 -10.57
N GLY A 86 -4.10 9.02 -10.32
CA GLY A 86 -3.88 7.58 -10.50
C GLY A 86 -3.87 6.77 -9.21
N VAL A 87 -3.93 7.42 -8.04
CA VAL A 87 -3.84 6.77 -6.72
C VAL A 87 -5.18 6.15 -6.29
N ARG A 88 -6.31 6.84 -6.52
CA ARG A 88 -7.65 6.33 -6.18
C ARG A 88 -7.98 4.97 -6.83
N PRO A 89 -7.66 4.73 -8.13
CA PRO A 89 -7.78 3.39 -8.71
C PRO A 89 -6.85 2.34 -8.08
N LEU A 90 -5.66 2.74 -7.60
CA LEU A 90 -4.74 1.83 -6.90
C LEU A 90 -5.29 1.45 -5.52
N GLU A 91 -5.76 2.42 -4.75
CA GLU A 91 -6.37 2.21 -3.43
C GLU A 91 -7.59 1.29 -3.54
N ARG A 92 -8.46 1.51 -4.54
CA ARG A 92 -9.59 0.60 -4.83
C ARG A 92 -9.13 -0.83 -5.14
N ARG A 93 -8.10 -0.98 -5.98
CA ARG A 93 -7.55 -2.31 -6.28
C ARG A 93 -6.90 -2.94 -5.06
N ALA A 94 -6.27 -2.15 -4.20
CA ALA A 94 -5.64 -2.64 -2.99
C ALA A 94 -6.69 -3.20 -2.04
N ALA A 95 -7.78 -2.46 -1.83
CA ALA A 95 -8.92 -2.90 -1.04
C ALA A 95 -9.56 -4.19 -1.56
N ALA A 96 -9.54 -4.43 -2.89
CA ALA A 96 -10.03 -5.68 -3.47
C ALA A 96 -9.09 -6.88 -3.25
N ILE A 97 -7.85 -6.66 -2.80
CA ILE A 97 -6.84 -7.71 -2.59
C ILE A 97 -6.68 -8.05 -1.11
N VAL A 98 -6.66 -7.03 -0.25
CA VAL A 98 -6.36 -7.17 1.18
C VAL A 98 -7.58 -7.57 1.99
N ASP A 99 -7.35 -8.09 3.20
CA ASP A 99 -8.42 -8.42 4.12
C ASP A 99 -8.87 -7.19 4.92
N ARG A 100 -7.97 -6.24 5.18
CA ARG A 100 -8.22 -5.00 5.95
C ARG A 100 -7.28 -3.87 5.55
N ILE A 101 -7.68 -2.64 5.84
CA ILE A 101 -6.82 -1.45 5.73
C ILE A 101 -6.67 -0.80 7.10
N TRP A 102 -5.46 -0.35 7.42
CA TRP A 102 -5.19 0.52 8.56
C TRP A 102 -4.96 1.94 8.09
N VAL A 103 -5.48 2.90 8.86
CA VAL A 103 -5.29 4.34 8.67
C VAL A 103 -4.97 5.00 10.01
N CYS A 104 -4.34 6.17 9.99
CA CYS A 104 -3.90 6.82 11.22
C CYS A 104 -4.98 7.69 11.90
N SER A 105 -6.07 8.03 11.19
CA SER A 105 -7.09 8.96 11.70
C SER A 105 -8.52 8.63 11.26
N GLN A 106 -9.50 9.16 11.99
CA GLN A 106 -10.92 9.08 11.62
C GLN A 106 -11.19 9.79 10.28
N LEU A 107 -10.51 10.90 10.02
CA LEU A 107 -10.63 11.65 8.78
C LEU A 107 -10.21 10.80 7.57
N ASP A 108 -9.09 10.07 7.68
CA ASP A 108 -8.61 9.19 6.61
C ASP A 108 -9.55 8.01 6.36
N ARG A 109 -10.12 7.46 7.44
CA ARG A 109 -11.13 6.41 7.34
C ARG A 109 -12.35 6.88 6.53
N GLU A 110 -12.94 8.00 6.92
CA GLU A 110 -14.13 8.56 6.26
C GLU A 110 -13.87 8.83 4.78
N ARG A 111 -12.69 9.36 4.45
CA ARG A 111 -12.27 9.61 3.07
C ARG A 111 -12.20 8.34 2.24
N LEU A 112 -11.58 7.29 2.78
CA LEU A 112 -11.42 6.02 2.09
C LEU A 112 -12.78 5.31 1.89
N GLU A 113 -13.64 5.38 2.90
CA GLU A 113 -15.02 4.84 2.85
C GLU A 113 -15.86 5.47 1.74
N THR A 114 -15.59 6.72 1.34
CA THR A 114 -16.34 7.36 0.23
C THR A 114 -16.16 6.68 -1.13
N PHE A 115 -15.12 5.85 -1.31
CA PHE A 115 -14.78 5.35 -2.63
C PHE A 115 -14.24 3.93 -2.72
N VAL A 116 -13.91 3.29 -1.60
CA VAL A 116 -13.54 1.87 -1.58
C VAL A 116 -14.80 1.01 -1.60
N GLN A 117 -14.88 0.12 -2.59
CA GLN A 117 -15.95 -0.88 -2.74
C GLN A 117 -15.35 -2.22 -3.19
N PRO A 118 -15.80 -3.38 -2.68
CA PRO A 118 -16.76 -3.54 -1.58
C PRO A 118 -16.23 -2.96 -0.26
N ALA A 119 -17.12 -2.71 0.70
CA ALA A 119 -16.73 -2.23 2.02
C ALA A 119 -15.87 -3.31 2.70
N ILE A 120 -14.60 -3.00 2.93
CA ILE A 120 -13.68 -3.82 3.71
C ILE A 120 -13.46 -3.17 5.09
N PRO A 121 -13.06 -3.93 6.11
CA PRO A 121 -12.71 -3.36 7.40
C PRO A 121 -11.59 -2.32 7.27
N ILE A 122 -11.84 -1.12 7.80
CA ILE A 122 -10.86 -0.03 7.93
C ILE A 122 -10.71 0.30 9.41
N ASP A 123 -9.52 0.08 9.96
CA ASP A 123 -9.21 0.33 11.37
C ASP A 123 -8.34 1.55 11.55
N ILE A 124 -8.57 2.27 12.65
CA ILE A 124 -7.75 3.42 13.01
C ILE A 124 -6.65 2.94 13.95
N VAL A 125 -5.41 3.02 13.48
CA VAL A 125 -4.20 2.70 14.24
C VAL A 125 -3.39 3.99 14.38
N PRO A 126 -3.50 4.72 15.51
CA PRO A 126 -2.83 5.99 15.68
C PRO A 126 -1.31 5.80 15.78
N ASN A 127 -0.56 6.73 15.20
CA ASN A 127 0.89 6.78 15.35
C ASN A 127 1.27 6.99 16.82
N GLY A 128 2.25 6.23 17.30
CA GLY A 128 2.84 6.47 18.61
C GLY A 128 3.58 7.80 18.65
N ILE A 129 3.52 8.49 19.79
CA ILE A 129 4.39 9.64 20.06
C ILE A 129 5.74 9.08 20.51
N PRO A 130 6.86 9.40 19.83
CA PRO A 130 8.18 8.97 20.26
C PRO A 130 8.42 9.38 21.71
N ARG A 131 8.89 8.46 22.54
CA ARG A 131 9.34 8.80 23.89
C ARG A 131 10.69 9.51 23.77
N ALA A 132 10.86 10.57 24.56
CA ALA A 132 12.09 11.34 24.61
C ALA A 132 13.03 10.65 25.61
N ASP A 133 13.66 9.56 25.19
CA ASP A 133 14.77 8.91 25.89
C ASP A 133 16.05 9.05 25.07
#